data_AF-A0A3D0VC15-F1
#
_entry.id   AF-A0A3D0VC15-F1
#
_cell.length_a   1.000
_cell.length_b   1.000
_cell.length_c   1.000
_cell.angle_alpha   90.00
_cell.angle_beta   90.00
_cell.angle_gamma   90.00
#
_symmetry.space_group_name_H-M   'P 1'
#
loop_
_entity.id
_entity.type
_entity.pdbx_description
1 polymer ?
#
loop_
_entity_poly.entity_id
_entity_poly.type
_entity_poly.pdbx_seq_one_letter_code
_entity_poly.pdbx_strand_id
1 'polypeptide(L)'
;MNTSAYGAEATAEAISAAAVARLEDVRLDWRHKAVPATAHGASHREFLAAGPTLADFQTPLLTLDARALSANADRLASWCKEHGVLLAPHGKTTMAPQLWAEQLNRGAWGITLANFAQLRVARGFGVRRLQLANSLTDPHAIEWVANTASADAPILSWVDSVDTVEVINRTLETAGSGAVLEVLVELGGAGGRTGARSVDAALDVARAVAASGHLRLVGVSGYEGSLAHTADDAGLGTVRGFLGRMRRLHERVLGEGLYGTDSIILTAGGSA
;
A
#
# COMPACT_ATOMS: atom_id res chain seq x y z
N MET A 1 16.16 20.90 -11.31
CA MET A 1 15.67 19.87 -12.23
C MET A 1 15.79 18.55 -11.51
N ASN A 2 14.69 18.04 -10.95
CA ASN A 2 14.67 16.89 -10.06
C ASN A 2 13.98 15.73 -10.80
N THR A 3 14.77 14.88 -11.45
CA THR A 3 14.30 13.59 -11.98
C THR A 3 14.31 12.60 -10.83
N SER A 4 13.22 12.55 -10.07
CA SER A 4 12.99 11.54 -9.03
C SER A 4 13.09 10.14 -9.66
N ALA A 5 13.76 9.21 -8.99
CA ALA A 5 13.75 7.79 -9.38
C ALA A 5 12.35 7.15 -9.33
N TYR A 6 11.36 7.86 -8.77
CA TYR A 6 9.94 7.49 -8.78
C TYR A 6 9.09 8.33 -9.75
N GLY A 7 9.70 9.28 -10.48
CA GLY A 7 9.06 10.16 -11.45
C GLY A 7 9.21 9.68 -12.89
N ALA A 8 8.10 9.17 -13.44
CA ALA A 8 7.77 8.99 -14.86
C ALA A 8 8.93 8.77 -15.86
N GLU A 9 9.43 7.53 -15.93
CA GLU A 9 9.94 6.94 -17.18
C GLU A 9 8.94 5.88 -17.69
N ALA A 10 8.82 5.78 -19.01
CA ALA A 10 7.71 5.14 -19.72
C ALA A 10 7.78 3.59 -19.79
N THR A 11 6.60 3.00 -20.05
CA THR A 11 6.29 1.73 -20.75
C THR A 11 6.18 0.38 -20.02
N ALA A 12 5.98 0.32 -18.70
CA ALA A 12 5.49 -0.92 -18.07
C ALA A 12 4.17 -0.69 -17.31
N GLU A 13 3.24 -1.63 -17.46
CA GLU A 13 1.91 -1.56 -16.88
C GLU A 13 1.97 -1.51 -15.34
N ALA A 14 1.20 -0.62 -14.71
CA ALA A 14 1.20 -0.46 -13.26
C ALA A 14 0.54 -1.65 -12.52
N ILE A 15 -0.31 -2.39 -13.23
CA ILE A 15 -0.99 -3.65 -12.89
C ILE A 15 -1.18 -4.40 -14.22
N SER A 16 -1.25 -5.73 -14.24
CA SER A 16 -1.42 -6.47 -15.50
C SER A 16 -2.87 -6.47 -15.99
N ALA A 17 -3.17 -5.82 -17.13
CA ALA A 17 -4.48 -5.86 -17.78
C ALA A 17 -4.88 -7.28 -18.12
N ALA A 18 -3.93 -8.10 -18.58
CA ALA A 18 -4.21 -9.51 -18.84
C ALA A 18 -4.62 -10.27 -17.57
N ALA A 19 -4.00 -9.98 -16.42
CA ALA A 19 -4.40 -10.58 -15.16
C ALA A 19 -5.78 -10.11 -14.68
N VAL A 20 -6.06 -8.82 -14.83
CA VAL A 20 -7.37 -8.23 -14.49
C VAL A 20 -8.47 -8.78 -15.41
N ALA A 21 -8.22 -8.86 -16.72
CA ALA A 21 -9.18 -9.37 -17.71
C ALA A 21 -9.56 -10.85 -17.47
N ARG A 22 -8.64 -11.67 -16.93
CA ARG A 22 -8.96 -13.06 -16.55
C ARG A 22 -10.04 -13.17 -15.47
N LEU A 23 -10.34 -12.10 -14.73
CA LEU A 23 -11.46 -12.10 -13.78
C LEU A 23 -12.82 -12.24 -14.48
N GLU A 24 -12.91 -11.92 -15.76
CA GLU A 24 -14.12 -12.13 -16.56
C GLU A 24 -14.39 -13.61 -16.86
N ASP A 25 -13.35 -14.45 -16.78
CA ASP A 25 -13.44 -15.89 -17.06
C ASP A 25 -13.80 -16.70 -15.79
N VAL A 26 -13.92 -16.03 -14.63
CA VAL A 26 -14.37 -16.66 -13.38
C VAL A 26 -15.79 -17.18 -13.56
N ARG A 27 -15.99 -18.46 -13.22
CA ARG A 27 -17.29 -19.11 -13.30
C ARG A 27 -18.14 -18.84 -12.07
N LEU A 28 -19.38 -18.43 -12.32
CA LEU A 28 -20.42 -18.24 -11.34
C LEU A 28 -20.88 -19.59 -10.80
N ASP A 29 -20.95 -19.71 -9.48
CA ASP A 29 -21.37 -20.91 -8.78
C ASP A 29 -21.89 -20.58 -7.38
N TRP A 30 -22.11 -21.60 -6.54
CA TRP A 30 -22.66 -21.48 -5.19
C TRP A 30 -21.83 -20.60 -4.24
N ARG A 31 -20.58 -20.27 -4.58
CA ARG A 31 -19.73 -19.35 -3.79
C ARG A 31 -20.07 -17.89 -4.04
N HIS A 32 -20.78 -17.60 -5.14
CA HIS A 32 -21.20 -16.26 -5.53
C HIS A 32 -22.61 -16.01 -4.99
N LYS A 33 -22.68 -15.27 -3.89
CA LYS A 33 -23.95 -14.82 -3.31
C LYS A 33 -24.68 -13.89 -4.30
N ALA A 34 -26.01 -13.85 -4.21
CA ALA A 34 -26.89 -12.93 -4.94
C ALA A 34 -27.05 -13.19 -6.45
N VAL A 35 -26.24 -14.06 -7.05
CA VAL A 35 -26.32 -14.43 -8.47
C VAL A 35 -27.43 -15.47 -8.69
N PRO A 36 -28.27 -15.34 -9.74
CA PRO A 36 -29.33 -16.32 -10.00
C PRO A 36 -28.76 -17.71 -10.32
N ALA A 37 -29.43 -18.76 -9.84
CA ALA A 37 -28.98 -20.15 -10.05
C ALA A 37 -28.90 -20.55 -11.53
N THR A 38 -29.66 -19.89 -12.41
CA THR A 38 -29.59 -20.07 -13.87
C THR A 38 -28.27 -19.64 -14.48
N ALA A 39 -27.47 -18.83 -13.78
CA ALA A 39 -26.13 -18.44 -14.20
C ALA A 39 -25.05 -19.45 -13.75
N HIS A 40 -25.41 -20.55 -13.07
CA HIS A 40 -24.44 -21.54 -12.61
C HIS A 40 -23.62 -22.11 -13.78
N GLY A 41 -22.30 -22.06 -13.63
CA GLY A 41 -21.35 -22.52 -14.62
C GLY A 41 -21.01 -21.48 -15.69
N ALA A 42 -21.80 -20.41 -15.87
CA ALA A 42 -21.44 -19.32 -16.78
C ALA A 42 -20.24 -18.52 -16.24
N SER A 43 -19.37 -18.07 -17.12
CA SER A 43 -18.36 -17.06 -16.80
C SER A 43 -19.00 -15.69 -16.53
N HIS A 44 -18.31 -14.81 -15.81
CA HIS A 44 -18.74 -13.42 -15.68
C HIS A 44 -18.97 -12.76 -17.06
N ARG A 45 -18.10 -13.04 -18.05
CA ARG A 45 -18.25 -12.53 -19.42
C ARG A 45 -19.57 -12.98 -20.06
N GLU A 46 -19.86 -14.27 -20.04
CA GLU A 46 -21.10 -14.83 -20.60
C GLU A 46 -22.33 -14.28 -19.89
N PHE A 47 -22.28 -14.20 -18.56
CA PHE A 47 -23.38 -13.67 -17.77
C PHE A 47 -23.64 -12.19 -18.07
N LEU A 48 -22.61 -11.36 -18.16
CA LEU A 48 -22.75 -9.94 -18.51
C LEU A 48 -23.23 -9.73 -19.94
N ALA A 49 -22.79 -10.56 -20.90
CA ALA A 49 -23.23 -10.50 -22.29
C ALA A 49 -24.73 -10.81 -22.47
N ALA A 50 -25.34 -11.55 -21.53
CA ALA A 50 -26.78 -11.78 -21.51
C ALA A 50 -27.61 -10.55 -21.06
N GLY A 51 -26.95 -9.46 -20.63
CA GLY A 51 -27.60 -8.21 -20.24
C GLY A 51 -28.45 -8.31 -18.96
N PRO A 52 -27.92 -8.84 -17.84
CA PRO A 52 -28.67 -8.99 -16.61
C PRO A 52 -29.04 -7.61 -16.05
N THR A 53 -30.21 -7.54 -15.44
CA THR A 53 -30.72 -6.37 -14.73
C THR A 53 -30.64 -6.57 -13.23
N LEU A 54 -30.77 -5.51 -12.44
CA LEU A 54 -30.78 -5.62 -10.98
C LEU A 54 -31.90 -6.53 -10.45
N ALA A 55 -33.01 -6.66 -11.19
CA ALA A 55 -34.13 -7.51 -10.81
C ALA A 55 -33.80 -9.01 -10.89
N ASP A 56 -32.74 -9.39 -11.63
CA ASP A 56 -32.32 -10.79 -11.79
C ASP A 56 -31.50 -11.30 -10.59
N PHE A 57 -31.05 -10.41 -9.69
CA PHE A 57 -30.23 -10.75 -8.54
C PHE A 57 -31.05 -10.91 -7.25
N GLN A 58 -30.57 -11.78 -6.36
CA GLN A 58 -31.14 -11.99 -5.04
C GLN A 58 -30.54 -11.01 -4.03
N THR A 59 -31.30 -10.64 -2.99
CA THR A 59 -30.80 -9.80 -1.89
C THR A 59 -30.29 -10.65 -0.71
N PRO A 60 -29.32 -10.16 0.08
CA PRO A 60 -28.67 -8.86 -0.03
C PRO A 60 -27.59 -8.83 -1.11
N LEU A 61 -27.59 -7.74 -1.88
CA LEU A 61 -26.67 -7.47 -2.98
C LEU A 61 -25.91 -6.17 -2.68
N LEU A 62 -24.59 -6.20 -2.87
CA LEU A 62 -23.76 -5.00 -2.89
C LEU A 62 -23.71 -4.48 -4.34
N THR A 63 -24.15 -3.25 -4.56
CA THR A 63 -24.05 -2.59 -5.86
C THR A 63 -23.09 -1.40 -5.77
N LEU A 64 -22.43 -1.11 -6.88
CA LEU A 64 -21.54 0.03 -7.04
C LEU A 64 -22.02 0.85 -8.23
N ASP A 65 -22.14 2.17 -8.04
CA ASP A 65 -22.45 3.09 -9.14
C ASP A 65 -21.15 3.41 -9.90
N ALA A 66 -21.05 2.94 -11.14
CA ALA A 66 -19.88 3.13 -11.99
C ALA A 66 -19.55 4.62 -12.25
N ARG A 67 -20.57 5.49 -12.37
CA ARG A 67 -20.36 6.93 -12.60
C ARG A 67 -19.82 7.59 -11.34
N ALA A 68 -20.38 7.26 -10.17
CA ALA A 68 -19.89 7.78 -8.90
C ALA A 68 -18.45 7.32 -8.61
N LEU A 69 -18.14 6.05 -8.90
CA LEU A 69 -16.78 5.51 -8.75
C LEU A 69 -15.77 6.27 -9.62
N SER A 70 -16.05 6.45 -10.91
CA SER A 70 -15.15 7.20 -11.80
C SER A 70 -14.98 8.65 -11.32
N ALA A 71 -16.08 9.35 -11.04
CA ALA A 71 -16.03 10.75 -10.62
C ALA A 71 -15.24 10.94 -9.31
N ASN A 72 -15.39 10.03 -8.36
CA ASN A 72 -14.62 10.06 -7.11
C ASN A 72 -13.12 9.82 -7.35
N ALA A 73 -12.78 8.86 -8.21
CA ALA A 73 -11.39 8.57 -8.57
C ALA A 73 -10.75 9.75 -9.30
N ASP A 74 -11.45 10.35 -10.26
CA ASP A 74 -11.01 11.53 -11.02
C ASP A 74 -10.77 12.74 -10.12
N ARG A 75 -11.68 12.97 -9.16
CA ARG A 75 -11.57 14.06 -8.19
C ARG A 75 -10.32 13.91 -7.32
N LEU A 76 -10.08 12.73 -6.75
CA LEU A 76 -8.92 12.51 -5.89
C LEU A 76 -7.61 12.59 -6.67
N ALA A 77 -7.57 12.01 -7.87
CA ALA A 77 -6.40 12.11 -8.75
C ALA A 77 -6.06 13.57 -9.10
N SER A 78 -7.07 14.37 -9.45
CA SER A 78 -6.90 15.80 -9.76
C SER A 78 -6.40 16.57 -8.54
N TRP A 79 -6.99 16.34 -7.37
CA TRP A 79 -6.55 16.96 -6.12
C TRP A 79 -5.09 16.63 -5.79
N CYS A 80 -4.67 15.37 -5.94
CA CYS A 80 -3.29 14.96 -5.72
C CYS A 80 -2.31 15.66 -6.69
N LYS A 81 -2.69 15.75 -7.97
CA LYS A 81 -1.90 16.46 -8.99
C LYS A 81 -1.77 17.95 -8.68
N GLU A 82 -2.86 18.61 -8.28
CA GLU A 82 -2.87 20.03 -7.91
C GLU A 82 -1.96 20.35 -6.72
N HIS A 83 -1.85 19.43 -5.76
CA HIS A 83 -1.05 19.60 -4.55
C HIS A 83 0.36 19.01 -4.66
N GLY A 84 0.71 18.40 -5.80
CA GLY A 84 2.03 17.78 -6.01
C GLY A 84 2.30 16.57 -5.10
N VAL A 85 1.26 15.86 -4.66
CA VAL A 85 1.38 14.67 -3.81
C VAL A 85 1.10 13.40 -4.58
N LEU A 86 1.75 12.31 -4.19
CA LEU A 86 1.52 10.98 -4.74
C LEU A 86 0.45 10.25 -3.91
N LEU A 87 -0.37 9.45 -4.58
CA LEU A 87 -1.41 8.64 -3.93
C LEU A 87 -1.05 7.15 -3.99
N ALA A 88 -1.06 6.47 -2.84
CA ALA A 88 -1.00 5.02 -2.75
C ALA A 88 -2.27 4.50 -2.05
N PRO A 89 -3.41 4.36 -2.75
CA PRO A 89 -4.69 4.07 -2.13
C PRO A 89 -4.66 2.72 -1.40
N HIS A 90 -5.45 2.61 -0.33
CA HIS A 90 -5.47 1.42 0.48
C HIS A 90 -6.37 0.34 -0.15
N GLY A 91 -5.76 -0.70 -0.72
CA GLY A 91 -6.49 -1.78 -1.40
C GLY A 91 -7.20 -2.76 -0.46
N LYS A 92 -6.92 -2.73 0.85
CA LYS A 92 -7.44 -3.69 1.84
C LYS A 92 -8.96 -3.69 1.96
N THR A 93 -9.60 -2.55 1.67
CA THR A 93 -11.04 -2.34 1.87
C THR A 93 -11.85 -3.00 0.77
N THR A 94 -11.36 -2.94 -0.47
CA THR A 94 -12.05 -3.51 -1.63
C THR A 94 -11.56 -4.90 -1.99
N MET A 95 -10.25 -5.14 -1.87
CA MET A 95 -9.59 -6.34 -2.41
C MET A 95 -10.01 -6.67 -3.86
N ALA A 96 -10.27 -5.62 -4.64
CA ALA A 96 -10.80 -5.70 -6.00
C ALA A 96 -9.76 -5.15 -7.00
N PRO A 97 -9.00 -6.02 -7.68
CA PRO A 97 -7.98 -5.60 -8.65
C PRO A 97 -8.51 -4.72 -9.79
N GLN A 98 -9.78 -4.87 -10.20
CA GLN A 98 -10.40 -3.97 -11.16
C GLN A 98 -10.41 -2.51 -10.66
N LEU A 99 -10.76 -2.29 -9.39
CA LEU A 99 -10.78 -0.95 -8.79
C LEU A 99 -9.37 -0.39 -8.60
N TRP A 100 -8.40 -1.25 -8.30
CA TRP A 100 -6.99 -0.84 -8.25
C TRP A 100 -6.49 -0.40 -9.62
N ALA A 101 -6.86 -1.10 -10.69
CA ALA A 101 -6.52 -0.72 -12.06
C ALA A 101 -7.08 0.66 -12.41
N GLU A 102 -8.34 0.95 -12.07
CA GLU A 102 -8.94 2.27 -12.29
C GLU A 102 -8.16 3.39 -11.58
N GLN A 103 -7.67 3.15 -10.36
CA GLN A 103 -6.88 4.12 -9.60
C GLN A 103 -5.47 4.29 -10.16
N LEU A 104 -4.80 3.21 -10.52
CA LEU A 104 -3.46 3.21 -11.11
C LEU A 104 -3.45 3.90 -12.48
N ASN A 105 -4.47 3.66 -13.32
CA ASN A 105 -4.65 4.31 -14.61
C ASN A 105 -4.84 5.84 -14.50
N ARG A 106 -5.28 6.32 -13.33
CA ARG A 106 -5.41 7.75 -13.01
C ARG A 106 -4.19 8.34 -12.30
N GLY A 107 -3.09 7.59 -12.25
CA GLY A 107 -1.81 8.08 -11.74
C GLY A 107 -1.54 7.81 -10.26
N ALA A 108 -2.29 6.90 -9.62
CA ALA A 108 -1.86 6.39 -8.32
C ALA A 108 -0.45 5.78 -8.43
N TRP A 109 0.41 6.07 -7.45
CA TRP A 109 1.83 5.67 -7.45
C TRP A 109 2.01 4.16 -7.26
N GLY A 110 1.13 3.53 -6.46
CA GLY A 110 1.15 2.12 -6.10
C GLY A 110 -0.09 1.76 -5.28
N ILE A 111 -0.14 0.56 -4.68
CA ILE A 111 -1.26 0.15 -3.82
C ILE A 111 -0.76 -0.15 -2.39
N THR A 112 -1.45 0.41 -1.39
CA THR A 112 -1.18 0.18 0.03
C THR A 112 -2.02 -1.00 0.55
N LEU A 113 -1.39 -1.95 1.24
CA LEU A 113 -2.01 -3.17 1.78
C LEU A 113 -1.58 -3.35 3.24
N ALA A 114 -2.29 -4.20 3.99
CA ALA A 114 -2.11 -4.31 5.44
C ALA A 114 -1.48 -5.64 5.89
N ASN A 115 -1.44 -6.65 5.02
CA ASN A 115 -0.88 -7.96 5.37
C ASN A 115 -0.31 -8.71 4.16
N PHE A 116 0.35 -9.83 4.46
CA PHE A 116 1.03 -10.67 3.49
C PHE A 116 0.08 -11.31 2.47
N ALA A 117 -1.09 -11.82 2.89
CA ALA A 117 -2.05 -12.43 1.97
C ALA A 117 -2.51 -11.43 0.90
N GLN A 118 -2.75 -10.18 1.30
CA GLN A 118 -3.13 -9.10 0.41
C GLN A 118 -1.99 -8.73 -0.55
N LEU A 119 -0.75 -8.64 -0.06
CA LEU A 119 0.43 -8.41 -0.91
C LEU A 119 0.56 -9.44 -2.03
N ARG A 120 0.36 -10.73 -1.68
CA ARG A 120 0.42 -11.82 -2.67
C ARG A 120 -0.65 -11.68 -3.75
N VAL A 121 -1.87 -11.29 -3.38
CA VAL A 121 -2.94 -11.00 -4.35
C VAL A 121 -2.50 -9.88 -5.28
N ALA A 122 -2.08 -8.73 -4.75
CA ALA A 122 -1.72 -7.59 -5.59
C ALA A 122 -0.52 -7.89 -6.51
N ARG A 123 0.51 -8.58 -6.02
CA ARG A 123 1.61 -9.04 -6.86
C ARG A 123 1.16 -10.03 -7.92
N GLY A 124 0.25 -10.95 -7.60
CA GLY A 124 -0.32 -11.91 -8.56
C GLY A 124 -1.11 -11.25 -9.70
N PHE A 125 -1.67 -10.06 -9.45
CA PHE A 125 -2.26 -9.20 -10.48
C PHE A 125 -1.25 -8.28 -11.17
N GLY A 126 0.03 -8.39 -10.85
CA GLY A 126 1.10 -7.61 -11.48
C GLY A 126 1.18 -6.17 -10.98
N VAL A 127 0.60 -5.82 -9.82
CA VAL A 127 0.74 -4.47 -9.26
C VAL A 127 2.21 -4.17 -9.02
N ARG A 128 2.76 -3.18 -9.73
CA ARG A 128 4.20 -2.93 -9.79
C ARG A 128 4.76 -2.45 -8.44
N ARG A 129 4.21 -1.35 -7.91
CA ARG A 129 4.64 -0.73 -6.64
C ARG A 129 3.66 -1.06 -5.53
N LEU A 130 4.18 -1.66 -4.46
CA LEU A 130 3.39 -2.05 -3.30
C LEU A 130 3.93 -1.39 -2.04
N GLN A 131 3.00 -0.98 -1.16
CA GLN A 131 3.32 -0.55 0.18
C GLN A 131 2.57 -1.45 1.17
N LEU A 132 3.29 -2.18 2.00
CA LEU A 132 2.78 -2.80 3.21
C LEU A 132 2.80 -1.74 4.32
N ALA A 133 1.64 -1.16 4.63
CA ALA A 133 1.47 -0.26 5.76
C ALA A 133 1.40 -1.04 7.08
N ASN A 134 2.41 -1.88 7.30
CA ASN A 134 2.60 -2.79 8.44
C ASN A 134 4.05 -3.33 8.44
N SER A 135 4.47 -3.91 9.56
CA SER A 135 5.79 -4.53 9.71
C SER A 135 5.82 -5.97 9.22
N LEU A 136 6.92 -6.37 8.58
CA LEU A 136 7.20 -7.77 8.25
C LEU A 136 7.82 -8.47 9.47
N THR A 137 7.07 -9.40 10.07
CA THR A 137 7.54 -10.17 11.23
C THR A 137 7.45 -11.69 11.03
N ASP A 138 6.73 -12.14 10.00
CA ASP A 138 6.61 -13.54 9.63
C ASP A 138 7.77 -13.96 8.70
N PRO A 139 8.56 -15.00 9.04
CA PRO A 139 9.70 -15.41 8.22
C PRO A 139 9.34 -15.75 6.78
N HIS A 140 8.19 -16.40 6.54
CA HIS A 140 7.75 -16.74 5.19
C HIS A 140 7.37 -15.50 4.37
N ALA A 141 6.75 -14.51 5.00
CA ALA A 141 6.47 -13.23 4.37
C ALA A 141 7.76 -12.47 4.03
N ILE A 142 8.75 -12.47 4.94
CA ILE A 142 10.06 -11.83 4.73
C ILE A 142 10.79 -12.48 3.54
N GLU A 143 10.92 -13.80 3.54
CA GLU A 143 11.55 -14.54 2.44
C GLU A 143 10.80 -14.35 1.12
N TRP A 144 9.46 -14.33 1.14
CA TRP A 144 8.69 -14.08 -0.07
C TRP A 144 8.94 -12.67 -0.62
N VAL A 145 8.95 -11.65 0.24
CA VAL A 145 9.24 -10.27 -0.19
C VAL A 145 10.66 -10.18 -0.74
N ALA A 146 11.65 -10.80 -0.10
CA ALA A 146 13.03 -10.84 -0.57
C ALA A 146 13.18 -11.45 -1.97
N ASN A 147 12.40 -12.48 -2.29
CA ASN A 147 12.42 -13.14 -3.60
C ASN A 147 11.54 -12.48 -4.66
N THR A 148 10.65 -11.57 -4.25
CA THR A 148 9.60 -11.00 -5.12
C THR A 148 9.84 -9.54 -5.45
N ALA A 149 10.38 -8.76 -4.50
CA ALA A 149 10.67 -7.35 -4.71
C ALA A 149 11.86 -7.17 -5.66
N SER A 150 11.79 -6.13 -6.49
CA SER A 150 12.90 -5.74 -7.36
C SER A 150 12.94 -4.21 -7.48
N ALA A 151 14.01 -3.67 -8.08
CA ALA A 151 14.12 -2.24 -8.34
C ALA A 151 12.96 -1.71 -9.20
N ASP A 152 12.48 -2.52 -10.16
CA ASP A 152 11.34 -2.16 -10.99
C ASP A 152 10.00 -2.36 -10.28
N ALA A 153 9.92 -3.28 -9.33
CA ALA A 153 8.68 -3.66 -8.68
C ALA A 153 8.84 -3.66 -7.15
N PRO A 154 9.10 -2.49 -6.55
CA PRO A 154 9.43 -2.42 -5.13
C PRO A 154 8.23 -2.81 -4.26
N ILE A 155 8.56 -3.39 -3.10
CA ILE A 155 7.63 -3.63 -2.00
C ILE A 155 8.21 -2.89 -0.81
N LEU A 156 7.56 -1.80 -0.40
CA LEU A 156 7.95 -1.06 0.79
C LEU A 156 7.22 -1.64 1.99
N SER A 157 7.92 -1.95 3.07
CA SER A 157 7.29 -2.27 4.36
C SER A 157 7.64 -1.24 5.42
N TRP A 158 6.86 -1.19 6.49
CA TRP A 158 7.15 -0.33 7.63
C TRP A 158 8.01 -1.09 8.64
N VAL A 159 8.77 -0.35 9.46
CA VAL A 159 9.51 -0.88 10.61
C VAL A 159 9.39 0.11 11.76
N ASP A 160 9.03 -0.39 12.95
CA ASP A 160 8.72 0.46 14.11
C ASP A 160 9.55 0.15 15.36
N SER A 161 10.43 -0.85 15.28
CA SER A 161 11.22 -1.36 16.40
C SER A 161 12.53 -1.97 15.92
N VAL A 162 13.56 -1.94 16.78
CA VAL A 162 14.84 -2.63 16.55
C VAL A 162 14.61 -4.14 16.46
N ASP A 163 13.72 -4.70 17.28
CA ASP A 163 13.34 -6.11 17.24
C ASP A 163 12.82 -6.54 15.85
N THR A 164 12.03 -5.70 15.16
CA THR A 164 11.58 -5.98 13.80
C THR A 164 12.76 -6.04 12.82
N VAL A 165 13.73 -5.13 12.96
CA VAL A 165 14.97 -5.15 12.16
C VAL A 165 15.75 -6.44 12.40
N GLU A 166 15.90 -6.85 13.66
CA GLU A 166 16.60 -8.09 14.03
C GLU A 166 15.90 -9.34 13.51
N VAL A 167 14.56 -9.38 13.54
CA VAL A 167 13.77 -10.47 12.95
C VAL A 167 14.05 -10.59 11.45
N ILE A 168 14.01 -9.48 10.71
CA ILE A 168 14.26 -9.49 9.27
C ILE A 168 15.69 -9.94 8.96
N ASN A 169 16.69 -9.39 9.66
CA ASN A 169 18.09 -9.76 9.47
C ASN A 169 18.30 -11.26 9.71
N ARG A 170 17.86 -11.77 10.87
CA ARG A 170 18.02 -13.18 11.23
C ARG A 170 17.34 -14.11 10.22
N THR A 171 16.14 -13.76 9.76
CA THR A 171 15.44 -14.57 8.74
C THR A 171 16.23 -14.63 7.44
N LEU A 172 16.72 -13.49 6.93
CA LEU A 172 17.44 -13.44 5.67
C LEU A 172 18.84 -14.08 5.76
N GLU A 173 19.53 -13.91 6.90
CA GLU A 173 20.78 -14.60 7.21
C GLU A 173 20.59 -16.13 7.23
N THR A 174 19.55 -16.62 7.94
CA THR A 174 19.24 -18.05 8.03
C THR A 174 18.90 -18.63 6.65
N ALA A 175 18.22 -17.86 5.81
CA ALA A 175 17.90 -18.24 4.44
C ALA A 175 19.09 -18.13 3.47
N GLY A 176 20.24 -17.58 3.90
CA GLY A 176 21.39 -17.30 3.04
C GLY A 176 21.09 -16.28 1.93
N SER A 177 20.12 -15.39 2.16
CA SER A 177 19.65 -14.42 1.16
C SER A 177 20.53 -13.17 1.14
N GLY A 178 20.95 -12.73 -0.05
CA GLY A 178 21.63 -11.44 -0.24
C GLY A 178 20.67 -10.26 -0.48
N ALA A 179 19.36 -10.46 -0.27
CA ALA A 179 18.37 -9.43 -0.57
C ALA A 179 18.47 -8.23 0.38
N VAL A 180 18.15 -7.05 -0.15
CA VAL A 180 18.06 -5.79 0.59
C VAL A 180 16.64 -5.25 0.46
N LEU A 181 15.87 -5.31 1.55
CA LEU A 181 14.47 -4.85 1.55
C LEU A 181 14.40 -3.33 1.78
N GLU A 182 13.56 -2.65 0.99
CA GLU A 182 13.28 -1.23 1.18
C GLU A 182 12.24 -1.02 2.27
N VAL A 183 12.58 -0.21 3.29
CA VAL A 183 11.72 0.01 4.45
C VAL A 183 11.54 1.50 4.78
N LEU A 184 10.42 1.79 5.43
CA LEU A 184 10.06 3.09 5.98
C LEU A 184 10.01 2.98 7.50
N VAL A 185 10.68 3.89 8.21
CA VAL A 185 10.56 3.94 9.68
C VAL A 185 9.21 4.53 10.06
N GLU A 186 8.40 3.80 10.83
CA GLU A 186 7.09 4.23 11.27
C GLU A 186 7.18 5.02 12.59
N LEU A 187 6.75 6.29 12.53
CA LEU A 187 6.48 7.07 13.72
C LEU A 187 5.05 6.84 14.21
N GLY A 188 4.92 6.53 15.49
CA GLY A 188 3.63 6.37 16.18
C GLY A 188 3.30 7.53 17.13
N GLY A 189 2.23 7.34 17.89
CA GLY A 189 1.83 8.23 18.97
C GLY A 189 1.40 7.44 20.20
N ALA A 190 1.57 8.04 21.39
CA ALA A 190 1.04 7.46 22.62
C ALA A 190 -0.48 7.29 22.52
N GLY A 191 -1.00 6.16 22.99
CA GLY A 191 -2.42 5.80 22.84
C GLY A 191 -2.85 5.42 21.42
N GLY A 192 -1.93 5.48 20.44
CA GLY A 192 -2.16 5.02 19.07
C GLY A 192 -1.96 3.51 18.92
N ARG A 193 -1.67 3.09 17.69
CA ARG A 193 -1.49 1.67 17.32
C ARG A 193 -0.01 1.26 17.28
N THR A 194 0.57 1.04 16.10
CA THR A 194 1.99 0.70 15.85
C THR A 194 2.86 1.95 15.80
N GLY A 195 4.16 1.81 15.53
CA GLY A 195 5.07 2.94 15.34
C GLY A 195 5.86 3.32 16.60
N ALA A 196 7.10 3.77 16.41
CA ALA A 196 7.94 4.24 17.51
C ALA A 196 7.31 5.43 18.25
N ARG A 197 7.37 5.44 19.58
CA ARG A 197 6.57 6.38 20.41
C ARG A 197 7.14 7.79 20.50
N SER A 198 8.38 7.99 20.08
CA SER A 198 9.05 9.28 20.06
C SER A 198 9.95 9.39 18.81
N VAL A 199 10.36 10.61 18.50
CA VAL A 199 11.33 10.86 17.41
C VAL A 199 12.67 10.19 17.72
N ASP A 200 13.10 10.17 18.99
CA ASP A 200 14.35 9.50 19.39
C ASP A 200 14.25 7.99 19.19
N ALA A 201 13.17 7.36 19.65
CA ALA A 201 12.96 5.93 19.46
C ALA A 201 12.90 5.56 17.96
N ALA A 202 12.22 6.38 17.15
CA ALA A 202 12.16 6.17 15.70
C ALA A 202 13.54 6.32 15.04
N LEU A 203 14.36 7.25 15.53
CA LEU A 203 15.72 7.43 15.05
C LEU A 203 16.63 6.24 15.42
N ASP A 204 16.45 5.64 16.60
CA ASP A 204 17.16 4.42 16.96
C ASP A 204 16.81 3.25 16.03
N VAL A 205 15.53 3.13 15.62
CA VAL A 205 15.12 2.19 14.57
C VAL A 205 15.80 2.52 13.24
N ALA A 206 15.82 3.80 12.84
CA ALA A 206 16.49 4.24 11.60
C ALA A 206 17.98 3.88 11.58
N ARG A 207 18.69 4.04 12.72
CA ARG A 207 20.09 3.65 12.87
C ARG A 207 20.27 2.13 12.78
N ALA A 208 19.38 1.35 13.40
CA ALA A 208 19.40 -0.10 13.28
C ALA A 208 19.18 -0.57 11.82
N VAL A 209 18.27 0.08 11.09
CA VAL A 209 18.08 -0.16 9.66
C VAL A 209 19.35 0.17 8.87
N ALA A 210 19.96 1.33 9.10
CA ALA A 210 21.17 1.76 8.39
C ALA A 210 22.39 0.86 8.65
N ALA A 211 22.44 0.22 9.81
CA ALA A 211 23.49 -0.75 10.16
C ALA A 211 23.24 -2.16 9.59
N SER A 212 22.05 -2.43 9.05
CA SER A 212 21.71 -3.74 8.47
C SER A 212 22.23 -3.89 7.04
N GLY A 213 22.83 -5.04 6.74
CA GLY A 213 23.17 -5.44 5.36
C GLY A 213 21.96 -5.91 4.53
N HIS A 214 20.78 -6.08 5.15
CA HIS A 214 19.57 -6.62 4.54
C HIS A 214 18.44 -5.60 4.40
N LEU A 215 18.62 -4.39 4.91
CA LEU A 215 17.60 -3.35 4.84
C LEU A 215 18.17 -2.07 4.24
N ARG A 216 17.30 -1.34 3.56
CA ARG A 216 17.60 0.00 3.06
C ARG A 216 16.50 0.96 3.49
N LEU A 217 16.89 1.98 4.25
CA LEU A 217 15.98 3.03 4.67
C LEU A 217 15.65 3.95 3.49
N VAL A 218 14.38 3.97 3.07
CA VAL A 218 13.93 4.80 1.94
C VAL A 218 12.96 5.92 2.34
N GLY A 219 12.67 6.07 3.63
CA GLY A 219 11.72 7.08 4.07
C GLY A 219 11.20 6.94 5.49
N VAL A 220 10.19 7.75 5.79
CA VAL A 220 9.48 7.80 7.07
C VAL A 220 7.99 7.65 6.80
N SER A 221 7.33 6.84 7.62
CA SER A 221 5.89 6.62 7.59
C SER A 221 5.23 6.99 8.92
N GLY A 222 3.91 7.13 8.89
CA GLY A 222 3.10 7.38 10.07
C GLY A 222 1.61 7.35 9.74
N TYR A 223 0.76 7.17 10.75
CA TYR A 223 -0.69 7.16 10.57
C TYR A 223 -1.39 8.01 11.63
N GLU A 224 -1.69 9.26 11.27
CA GLU A 224 -2.31 10.26 12.12
C GLU A 224 -3.77 9.93 12.48
N GLY A 225 -4.47 9.15 11.65
CA GLY A 225 -5.86 8.73 11.89
C GLY A 225 -6.04 7.81 13.09
N SER A 226 -4.94 7.36 13.72
CA SER A 226 -4.94 6.68 15.03
C SER A 226 -4.97 7.64 16.22
N LEU A 227 -4.76 8.94 15.99
CA LEU A 227 -4.62 9.96 17.03
C LEU A 227 -5.73 11.02 16.98
N ALA A 228 -6.39 11.17 15.82
CA ALA A 228 -7.51 12.06 15.64
C ALA A 228 -8.61 11.39 14.79
N HIS A 229 -9.87 11.61 15.18
CA HIS A 229 -11.05 11.02 14.53
C HIS A 229 -12.07 12.06 14.04
N THR A 230 -11.81 13.35 14.25
CA THR A 230 -12.68 14.45 13.86
C THR A 230 -11.91 15.48 13.04
N ALA A 231 -12.64 16.22 12.21
CA ALA A 231 -12.10 17.31 11.38
C ALA A 231 -12.29 18.70 12.02
N ASP A 232 -12.51 18.76 13.33
CA ASP A 232 -12.56 20.01 14.09
C ASP A 232 -11.15 20.58 14.35
N ASP A 233 -11.06 21.79 14.88
CA ASP A 233 -9.78 22.47 15.13
C ASP A 233 -8.84 21.67 16.03
N ALA A 234 -9.38 20.91 16.99
CA ALA A 234 -8.58 20.08 17.91
C ALA A 234 -8.01 18.85 17.19
N GLY A 235 -8.83 18.17 16.40
CA GLY A 235 -8.41 17.07 15.53
C GLY A 235 -7.35 17.51 14.53
N LEU A 236 -7.58 18.63 13.83
CA LEU A 236 -6.61 19.22 12.91
C LEU A 236 -5.33 19.70 13.60
N GLY A 237 -5.43 20.17 14.85
CA GLY A 237 -4.26 20.49 15.68
C GLY A 237 -3.41 19.26 15.99
N THR A 238 -4.05 18.16 16.37
CA THR A 238 -3.39 16.86 16.62
C THR A 238 -2.70 16.34 15.36
N VAL A 239 -3.37 16.37 14.20
CA VAL A 239 -2.79 15.97 12.91
C VAL A 239 -1.56 16.82 12.57
N ARG A 240 -1.68 18.16 12.64
CA ARG A 240 -0.54 19.06 12.38
C ARG A 240 0.64 18.81 13.32
N GLY A 241 0.37 18.57 14.60
CA GLY A 241 1.40 18.22 15.58
C GLY A 241 2.11 16.90 15.24
N PHE A 242 1.35 15.88 14.85
CA PHE A 242 1.92 14.59 14.42
C PHE A 242 2.79 14.73 13.17
N LEU A 243 2.29 15.40 12.13
CA LEU A 243 3.05 15.65 10.90
C LEU A 243 4.30 16.49 11.16
N GLY A 244 4.24 17.44 12.10
CA GLY A 244 5.41 18.19 12.57
C GLY A 244 6.48 17.28 13.20
N ARG A 245 6.08 16.26 13.97
CA ARG A 245 7.03 15.26 14.50
C ARG A 245 7.60 14.35 13.41
N MET A 246 6.80 13.95 12.43
CA MET A 246 7.29 13.19 11.27
C MET A 246 8.32 13.97 10.47
N ARG A 247 8.08 15.27 10.22
CA ARG A 247 9.07 16.16 9.58
C ARG A 247 10.36 16.23 10.39
N ARG A 248 10.28 16.40 11.71
CA ARG A 248 11.45 16.44 12.59
C ARG A 248 12.24 15.13 12.55
N LEU A 249 11.55 13.98 12.48
CA LEU A 249 12.20 12.69 12.32
C LEU A 249 12.95 12.62 10.98
N HIS A 250 12.29 12.96 9.88
CA HIS A 250 12.91 13.03 8.55
C HIS A 250 14.18 13.91 8.54
N GLU A 251 14.11 15.12 9.09
CA GLU A 251 15.25 16.05 9.16
C GLU A 251 16.44 15.45 9.93
N ARG A 252 16.19 14.70 11.01
CA ARG A 252 17.24 14.03 11.79
C ARG A 252 17.85 12.84 11.06
N VAL A 253 17.02 12.01 10.42
CA VAL A 253 17.47 10.87 9.61
C VAL A 253 18.32 11.37 8.44
N LEU A 254 17.92 12.47 7.79
CA LEU A 254 18.69 13.12 6.74
C LEU A 254 20.01 13.70 7.27
N GLY A 255 19.98 14.40 8.40
CA GLY A 255 21.16 15.01 9.01
C GLY A 255 22.22 14.00 9.47
N GLU A 256 21.81 12.79 9.85
CA GLU A 256 22.72 11.69 10.18
C GLU A 256 23.14 10.85 8.95
N GLY A 257 22.65 11.17 7.75
CA GLY A 257 23.00 10.45 6.52
C GLY A 257 22.50 9.01 6.49
N LEU A 258 21.36 8.72 7.15
CA LEU A 258 20.87 7.34 7.34
C LEU A 258 20.04 6.81 6.17
N TYR A 259 19.62 7.67 5.22
CA TYR A 259 18.91 7.21 4.02
C TYR A 259 19.86 6.46 3.09
N GLY A 260 19.45 5.28 2.63
CA GLY A 260 20.20 4.51 1.64
C GLY A 260 19.80 4.82 0.19
N THR A 261 19.15 5.96 -0.03
CA THR A 261 18.66 6.43 -1.34
C THR A 261 18.51 7.94 -1.36
N ASP A 262 18.63 8.54 -2.54
CA ASP A 262 18.41 9.97 -2.76
C ASP A 262 16.92 10.32 -2.91
N SER A 263 16.09 9.35 -3.28
CA SER A 263 14.64 9.53 -3.44
C SER A 263 13.91 9.08 -2.18
N ILE A 264 13.58 10.05 -1.33
CA ILE A 264 13.02 9.82 0.01
C ILE A 264 11.49 9.87 -0.03
N ILE A 265 10.84 8.92 0.63
CA ILE A 265 9.38 8.87 0.78
C ILE A 265 8.97 9.35 2.17
N LEU A 266 8.05 10.31 2.23
CA LEU A 266 7.31 10.67 3.44
C LEU A 266 5.85 10.32 3.19
N THR A 267 5.34 9.34 3.93
CA THR A 267 3.95 8.86 3.74
C THR A 267 3.17 8.96 5.05
N ALA A 268 2.01 9.61 4.97
CA ALA A 268 1.06 9.70 6.05
C ALA A 268 -0.36 9.52 5.49
N GLY A 269 -1.34 9.38 6.37
CA GLY A 269 -2.74 9.38 5.96
C GLY A 269 -3.43 8.04 5.88
N GLY A 270 -4.74 8.17 5.68
CA GLY A 270 -5.72 7.11 5.59
C GLY A 270 -7.07 7.71 5.94
N SER A 271 -7.93 7.90 4.94
CA SER A 271 -9.32 8.29 5.14
C SER A 271 -10.09 7.02 5.52
N ALA A 272 -10.49 6.91 6.80
CA ALA A 272 -11.45 5.91 7.26
C ALA A 272 -12.75 6.63 7.60
#